data_AF-A0A2W0BLX1-F1
#
_entry.id   AF-A0A2W0BLX1-F1
#
_cell.length_a   1.000
_cell.length_b   1.000
_cell.length_c   1.000
_cell.angle_alpha   90.00
_cell.angle_beta   90.00
_cell.angle_gamma   90.00
#
_symmetry.space_group_name_H-M   'P 1'
#
loop_
_entity.id
_entity.type
_entity.pdbx_description
1 polymer ?
#
loop_
_entity_poly.entity_id
_entity_poly.type
_entity_poly.pdbx_seq_one_letter_code
_entity_poly.pdbx_strand_id
1 'polypeptide(L)'
;MTFILLLVVLLAAAIVAIAKLLRGSMQHPSNLSQLLDELEPFNLAGFRHIASGVDDQYLKKKLPSREYRTLRRIRLVAIYAYYKSAFRNSSLLLSYGHGLSKATDPELSAFGQQLSTAAIQLRLVLVRGVIGIFFCYFMPLEIPYWRQITERYDGIGMHLKALSDMHAPDLAVAVSNHFSS
;
A
#
# COMPACT_ATOMS: atom_id res chain seq x y z
N MET A 1 32.37 -14.87 -14.26
CA MET A 1 31.55 -15.79 -13.44
C MET A 1 30.81 -15.10 -12.30
N THR A 2 31.44 -14.18 -11.56
CA THR A 2 30.77 -13.39 -10.50
C THR A 2 29.58 -12.56 -11.00
N PHE A 3 29.70 -11.88 -12.14
CA PHE A 3 28.60 -11.14 -12.75
C PHE A 3 27.39 -12.02 -13.12
N ILE A 4 27.64 -13.24 -13.61
CA ILE A 4 26.58 -14.19 -13.99
C ILE A 4 25.86 -14.69 -12.73
N LEU A 5 26.60 -15.02 -11.67
CA LEU A 5 26.02 -15.39 -10.36
C LEU A 5 25.17 -14.25 -9.79
N LEU A 6 25.66 -13.01 -9.84
CA LEU A 6 24.95 -11.83 -9.34
C LEU A 6 23.65 -11.60 -10.13
N LEU A 7 23.68 -11.75 -11.45
CA LEU A 7 22.51 -11.61 -12.32
C LEU A 7 21.46 -12.70 -12.06
N VAL A 8 21.89 -13.95 -11.85
CA VAL A 8 20.98 -15.07 -11.51
C VAL A 8 20.32 -14.86 -10.15
N VAL A 9 21.06 -14.38 -9.15
CA VAL A 9 20.51 -14.06 -7.82
C VAL A 9 19.49 -12.93 -7.92
N LEU A 10 19.77 -11.89 -8.70
CA LEU A 10 18.82 -10.79 -8.94
C LEU A 10 17.55 -11.28 -9.66
N LEU A 11 17.69 -12.15 -10.66
CA LEU A 11 16.55 -12.72 -11.39
C LEU A 11 15.69 -13.60 -10.48
N ALA A 12 16.30 -14.48 -9.69
CA ALA A 12 15.59 -15.32 -8.73
C ALA A 12 14.87 -14.46 -7.67
N ALA A 13 15.53 -13.41 -7.16
CA ALA A 13 14.92 -12.47 -6.22
C ALA A 13 13.74 -11.72 -6.86
N ALA A 14 13.85 -11.30 -8.13
CA ALA A 14 12.77 -10.66 -8.86
C ALA A 14 11.58 -11.61 -9.06
N ILE A 15 11.82 -12.87 -9.42
CA ILE A 15 10.78 -13.89 -9.56
C ILE A 15 10.08 -14.14 -8.23
N VAL A 16 10.82 -14.27 -7.13
CA VAL A 16 10.24 -14.44 -5.79
C VAL A 16 9.44 -13.20 -5.37
N ALA A 17 9.93 -12.00 -5.68
CA ALA A 17 9.21 -10.75 -5.42
C ALA A 17 7.90 -10.68 -6.22
N ILE A 18 7.94 -11.01 -7.52
CA ILE A 18 6.77 -11.08 -8.39
C ILE A 18 5.78 -12.15 -7.89
N ALA A 19 6.26 -13.34 -7.52
CA ALA A 19 5.42 -14.40 -6.98
C ALA A 19 4.76 -13.99 -5.64
N LYS A 20 5.44 -13.23 -4.79
CA LYS A 20 4.86 -12.65 -3.56
C LYS A 20 3.89 -11.50 -3.84
N LEU A 21 4.13 -10.73 -4.90
CA LEU A 21 3.22 -9.66 -5.35
C LEU A 21 1.93 -10.23 -5.94
N LEU A 22 2.02 -11.36 -6.65
CA LEU A 22 0.91 -12.03 -7.32
C LEU A 22 0.19 -13.03 -6.42
N ARG A 23 0.84 -13.62 -5.42
CA ARG A 23 0.13 -14.41 -4.41
C ARG A 23 -0.78 -13.47 -3.63
N GLY A 24 -2.09 -13.64 -3.82
CA GLY A 24 -3.10 -13.16 -2.88
C GLY A 24 -2.79 -13.68 -1.48
N SER A 25 -3.27 -12.98 -0.46
CA SER A 25 -3.22 -13.50 0.91
C SER A 25 -3.82 -14.91 0.93
N MET A 26 -3.27 -15.82 1.76
CA MET A 26 -3.94 -17.12 1.99
C MET A 26 -5.36 -16.91 2.56
N GLN A 27 -5.60 -15.74 3.16
CA GLN A 27 -6.93 -15.29 3.56
C GLN A 27 -7.71 -14.83 2.33
N HIS A 28 -8.81 -15.51 2.07
CA HIS A 28 -9.79 -15.19 1.05
C HIS A 28 -11.05 -14.72 1.76
N PRO A 29 -11.16 -13.40 2.06
CA PRO A 29 -12.38 -12.88 2.65
C PRO A 29 -13.54 -13.18 1.71
N SER A 30 -14.57 -13.84 2.23
CA SER A 30 -15.72 -14.30 1.44
C SER A 30 -16.76 -13.20 1.21
N ASN A 31 -16.72 -12.14 2.01
CA ASN A 31 -17.64 -11.01 1.95
C ASN A 31 -16.94 -9.69 2.37
N LEU A 32 -17.62 -8.58 2.12
CA LEU A 32 -17.11 -7.23 2.39
C LEU A 32 -16.85 -6.98 3.88
N SER A 33 -17.70 -7.48 4.78
CA SER A 33 -17.52 -7.29 6.23
C SER A 33 -16.24 -7.95 6.73
N GLN A 34 -15.99 -9.21 6.34
CA GLN A 34 -14.78 -9.93 6.70
C GLN A 34 -13.54 -9.24 6.12
N LEU A 35 -13.63 -8.72 4.89
CA LEU A 35 -12.55 -7.92 4.31
C LEU A 35 -12.23 -6.72 5.21
N LEU A 36 -13.24 -5.94 5.60
CA LEU A 36 -13.06 -4.74 6.42
C LEU A 36 -12.47 -5.05 7.80
N ASP A 37 -12.89 -6.15 8.43
CA ASP A 37 -12.37 -6.59 9.73
C ASP A 37 -10.90 -7.04 9.67
N GLU A 38 -10.48 -7.58 8.52
CA GLU A 38 -9.11 -8.06 8.32
C GLU A 38 -8.13 -6.97 7.84
N LEU A 39 -8.63 -5.83 7.33
CA LEU A 39 -7.79 -4.71 6.91
C LEU A 39 -7.07 -4.08 8.10
N GLU A 40 -5.76 -3.88 7.97
CA GLU A 40 -5.00 -3.11 8.95
C GLU A 40 -5.37 -1.63 8.88
N PRO A 41 -5.43 -0.93 10.04
CA PRO A 41 -5.71 0.50 10.04
C PRO A 41 -4.61 1.27 9.29
N PHE A 42 -5.03 2.15 8.37
CA PHE A 42 -4.13 2.99 7.58
C PHE A 42 -4.58 4.45 7.63
N ASN A 43 -3.98 5.24 8.52
CA ASN A 43 -4.26 6.67 8.64
C ASN A 43 -3.55 7.44 7.51
N LEU A 44 -4.29 7.85 6.47
CA LEU A 44 -3.71 8.58 5.34
C LEU A 44 -3.22 9.96 5.74
N ALA A 45 -3.93 10.69 6.60
CA ALA A 45 -3.49 11.99 7.10
C ALA A 45 -2.16 11.88 7.85
N GLY A 46 -2.03 10.89 8.74
CA GLY A 46 -0.80 10.61 9.48
C GLY A 46 0.35 10.22 8.55
N PHE A 47 0.08 9.34 7.59
CA PHE A 47 1.06 8.96 6.58
C PHE A 47 1.51 10.16 5.73
N ARG A 48 0.57 10.97 5.23
CA ARG A 48 0.82 12.19 4.45
C ARG A 48 1.69 13.17 5.23
N HIS A 49 1.37 13.40 6.51
CA HIS A 49 2.13 14.30 7.37
C HIS A 49 3.58 13.83 7.51
N ILE A 50 3.79 12.57 7.94
CA ILE A 50 5.13 12.02 8.16
C ILE A 50 5.93 11.87 6.85
N ALA A 51 5.24 11.60 5.73
CA ALA A 51 5.88 11.47 4.43
C ALA A 51 6.20 12.80 3.74
N SER A 52 5.59 13.90 4.19
CA SER A 52 5.80 15.22 3.59
C SER A 52 7.23 15.74 3.82
N GLY A 53 7.78 16.39 2.79
CA GLY A 53 9.12 16.99 2.85
C GLY A 53 9.17 18.30 3.65
N VAL A 54 8.02 18.91 3.94
CA VAL A 54 7.93 20.22 4.61
C VAL A 54 8.60 20.17 5.99
N ASP A 55 8.23 19.17 6.80
CA ASP A 55 8.81 19.01 8.13
C ASP A 55 10.28 18.58 8.06
N ASP A 56 10.69 17.83 7.03
CA ASP A 56 12.09 17.41 6.89
C ASP A 56 13.02 18.60 6.62
N GLN A 57 12.58 19.54 5.78
CA GLN A 57 13.33 20.77 5.50
C GLN A 57 13.43 21.66 6.75
N TYR A 58 12.36 21.75 7.54
CA TYR A 58 12.37 22.48 8.81
C TYR A 58 13.35 21.85 9.81
N LEU A 59 13.26 20.54 10.03
CA LEU A 59 14.12 19.80 10.95
C LEU A 59 15.59 19.89 10.54
N LYS A 60 15.89 19.80 9.25
CA LYS A 60 17.26 19.94 8.71
C LYS A 60 17.88 21.31 9.00
N LYS A 61 17.07 22.37 9.05
CA LYS A 61 17.53 23.74 9.35
C LYS A 61 17.70 24.02 10.83
N LYS A 62 16.93 23.35 11.69
CA LYS A 62 16.84 23.65 13.12
C LYS A 62 17.67 22.75 14.01
N LEU A 63 17.99 21.53 13.55
CA LEU A 63 18.66 20.54 14.39
C LEU A 63 20.13 20.33 13.99
N PRO A 64 21.00 20.01 14.96
CA PRO A 64 22.32 19.48 14.68
C PRO A 64 22.23 18.23 13.80
N SER A 65 23.23 18.07 12.91
CA SER A 65 23.26 16.97 11.93
C SER A 65 23.05 15.58 12.52
N ARG A 66 23.51 15.33 13.75
CA ARG A 66 23.35 14.04 14.44
C ARG A 66 21.91 13.80 14.86
N GLU A 67 21.26 14.80 15.46
CA GLU A 67 19.86 14.72 15.91
C GLU A 67 18.90 14.60 14.73
N TYR A 68 19.15 15.40 13.68
CA TYR A 68 18.41 15.30 12.43
C TYR A 68 18.46 13.86 11.84
N ARG A 69 19.64 13.25 11.77
CA ARG A 69 19.79 11.88 11.25
C ARG A 69 19.02 10.85 12.08
N THR A 70 19.02 10.99 13.42
CA THR A 70 18.27 10.09 14.31
C THR A 70 16.77 10.21 14.07
N LEU A 71 16.21 11.43 14.08
CA LEU A 71 14.79 11.66 13.82
C LEU A 71 14.37 11.21 12.43
N ARG A 72 15.22 11.46 11.42
CA ARG A 72 14.99 11.02 10.06
C ARG A 72 14.90 9.49 9.97
N ARG A 73 15.76 8.74 10.67
CA ARG A 73 15.67 7.27 10.72
C ARG A 73 14.37 6.80 11.36
N ILE A 74 13.94 7.44 12.46
CA ILE A 74 12.66 7.13 13.11
C ILE A 74 11.50 7.36 12.14
N ARG A 75 11.51 8.47 11.39
CA ARG A 75 10.51 8.74 10.34
C ARG A 75 10.49 7.67 9.26
N LEU A 76 11.66 7.25 8.75
CA LEU A 76 11.74 6.19 7.73
C LEU A 76 11.18 4.86 8.25
N VAL A 77 11.44 4.52 9.52
CA VAL A 77 10.85 3.33 10.16
C VAL A 77 9.33 3.45 10.24
N ALA A 78 8.80 4.61 10.64
CA ALA A 78 7.36 4.83 10.68
C ALA A 78 6.71 4.71 9.29
N ILE A 79 7.29 5.32 8.27
CA ILE A 79 6.81 5.24 6.87
C ILE A 79 6.84 3.79 6.38
N TYR A 80 7.90 3.05 6.69
CA TYR A 80 7.99 1.64 6.34
C TYR A 80 6.89 0.79 7.01
N ALA A 81 6.51 1.11 8.25
CA ALA A 81 5.38 0.45 8.91
C ALA A 81 4.06 0.71 8.16
N TYR A 82 3.80 1.94 7.72
CA TYR A 82 2.66 2.24 6.84
C TYR A 82 2.70 1.42 5.54
N TYR A 83 3.86 1.32 4.89
CA TYR A 83 3.98 0.52 3.66
C TYR A 83 3.66 -0.95 3.90
N LYS A 84 4.10 -1.50 5.04
CA LYS A 84 3.79 -2.89 5.41
C LYS A 84 2.27 -3.10 5.56
N SER A 85 1.56 -2.17 6.21
CA SER A 85 0.11 -2.23 6.35
C SER A 85 -0.60 -2.11 5.00
N ALA A 86 -0.19 -1.16 4.16
CA ALA A 86 -0.74 -1.02 2.81
C ALA A 86 -0.46 -2.26 1.92
N PHE A 87 0.69 -2.92 2.08
CA PHE A 87 0.99 -4.19 1.41
C PHE A 87 0.05 -5.31 1.86
N ARG A 88 -0.23 -5.42 3.17
CA ARG A 88 -1.19 -6.40 3.67
C ARG A 88 -2.58 -6.12 3.14
N ASN A 89 -3.03 -4.88 3.24
CA ASN A 89 -4.36 -4.46 2.80
C ASN A 89 -4.56 -4.70 1.30
N SER A 90 -3.59 -4.30 0.46
CA SER A 90 -3.63 -4.60 -0.98
C SER A 90 -3.65 -6.09 -1.30
N SER A 91 -3.14 -6.95 -0.40
CA SER A 91 -3.19 -8.41 -0.55
C SER A 91 -4.57 -8.97 -0.29
N LEU A 92 -5.26 -8.47 0.74
CA LEU A 92 -6.64 -8.81 1.04
C LEU A 92 -7.58 -8.29 -0.06
N LEU A 93 -7.38 -7.05 -0.51
CA LEU A 93 -8.15 -6.44 -1.59
C LEU A 93 -8.01 -7.20 -2.92
N LEU A 94 -6.80 -7.64 -3.27
CA LEU A 94 -6.59 -8.47 -4.46
C LEU A 94 -7.28 -9.83 -4.32
N SER A 95 -7.20 -10.45 -3.14
CA SER A 95 -7.84 -11.74 -2.88
C SER A 95 -9.37 -11.64 -3.02
N TYR A 96 -9.95 -10.62 -2.40
CA TYR A 96 -11.38 -10.30 -2.50
C TYR A 96 -11.81 -9.99 -3.93
N GLY A 97 -11.08 -9.11 -4.63
CA GLY A 97 -11.35 -8.76 -6.02
C GLY A 97 -11.27 -9.97 -6.96
N HIS A 98 -10.32 -10.88 -6.73
CA HIS A 98 -10.23 -12.12 -7.49
C HIS A 98 -11.42 -13.06 -7.21
N GLY A 99 -11.89 -13.13 -5.96
CA GLY A 99 -13.12 -13.84 -5.61
C GLY A 99 -14.34 -13.30 -6.36
N LEU A 100 -14.55 -11.99 -6.29
CA LEU A 100 -15.65 -11.30 -6.98
C LEU A 100 -15.57 -11.45 -8.51
N SER A 101 -14.36 -11.45 -9.09
CA SER A 101 -14.19 -11.62 -10.54
C SER A 101 -14.76 -12.94 -11.09
N LYS A 102 -14.95 -13.95 -10.23
CA LYS A 102 -15.52 -15.25 -10.56
C LYS A 102 -17.02 -15.35 -10.27
N ALA A 103 -17.64 -14.27 -9.77
CA ALA A 103 -19.08 -14.25 -9.53
C ALA A 103 -19.85 -14.41 -10.84
N THR A 104 -21.01 -15.05 -10.75
CA THR A 104 -21.93 -15.22 -11.89
C THR A 104 -22.56 -13.88 -12.30
N ASP A 105 -22.70 -12.96 -11.35
CA ASP A 105 -23.18 -11.60 -11.59
C ASP A 105 -22.14 -10.79 -12.39
N PRO A 106 -22.48 -10.31 -13.60
CA PRO A 106 -21.57 -9.50 -14.41
C PRO A 106 -21.09 -8.22 -13.74
N GLU A 107 -21.92 -7.57 -12.91
CA GLU A 107 -21.55 -6.32 -12.24
C GLU A 107 -20.49 -6.58 -11.17
N LEU A 108 -20.70 -7.60 -10.34
CA LEU A 108 -19.72 -8.04 -9.33
C LEU A 108 -18.43 -8.54 -9.98
N SER A 109 -18.52 -9.24 -11.10
CA SER A 109 -17.33 -9.71 -11.84
C SER A 109 -16.49 -8.53 -12.35
N ALA A 110 -17.13 -7.54 -12.99
CA ALA A 110 -16.47 -6.34 -13.48
C ALA A 110 -15.83 -5.53 -12.34
N PHE A 111 -16.54 -5.36 -11.23
CA PHE A 111 -15.99 -4.71 -10.04
C PHE A 111 -14.78 -5.47 -9.48
N GLY A 112 -14.86 -6.79 -9.39
CA GLY A 112 -13.76 -7.64 -8.93
C GLY A 112 -12.49 -7.47 -9.77
N GLN A 113 -12.62 -7.36 -11.09
CA GLN A 113 -11.49 -7.08 -11.99
C GLN A 113 -10.91 -5.68 -11.77
N GLN A 114 -11.75 -4.67 -11.61
CA GLN A 114 -11.32 -3.29 -11.32
C GLN A 114 -10.57 -3.21 -9.98
N LEU A 115 -11.12 -3.81 -8.93
CA LEU A 115 -10.51 -3.86 -7.61
C LEU A 115 -9.16 -4.58 -7.62
N SER A 116 -9.09 -5.73 -8.31
CA SER A 116 -7.84 -6.48 -8.49
C SER A 116 -6.77 -5.63 -9.19
N THR A 117 -7.16 -4.94 -10.25
CA THR A 117 -6.26 -4.05 -11.00
C THR A 117 -5.76 -2.90 -10.12
N ALA A 118 -6.64 -2.25 -9.37
CA ALA A 118 -6.28 -1.18 -8.45
C ALA A 118 -5.32 -1.67 -7.35
N ALA A 119 -5.58 -2.84 -6.77
CA ALA A 119 -4.73 -3.45 -5.75
C ALA A 119 -3.32 -3.79 -6.28
N ILE A 120 -3.21 -4.30 -7.51
CA ILE A 120 -1.92 -4.56 -8.18
C ILE A 120 -1.16 -3.24 -8.39
N GLN A 121 -1.85 -2.20 -8.89
CA GLN A 121 -1.23 -0.90 -9.11
C GLN A 121 -0.72 -0.28 -7.80
N LEU A 122 -1.50 -0.38 -6.71
CA LEU A 122 -1.07 0.05 -5.38
C LEU A 122 0.20 -0.68 -4.94
N ARG A 123 0.26 -2.02 -5.10
CA ARG A 123 1.46 -2.80 -4.79
C ARG A 123 2.69 -2.38 -5.58
N LEU A 124 2.55 -2.11 -6.88
CA LEU A 124 3.66 -1.65 -7.71
C LEU A 124 4.23 -0.32 -7.20
N VAL A 125 3.35 0.61 -6.80
CA VAL A 125 3.79 1.88 -6.21
C VAL A 125 4.43 1.65 -4.83
N LEU A 126 3.88 0.76 -4.00
CA LEU A 126 4.47 0.41 -2.70
C LEU A 126 5.87 -0.22 -2.84
N VAL A 127 6.09 -1.08 -3.84
CA VAL A 127 7.43 -1.65 -4.13
C VAL A 127 8.42 -0.55 -4.48
N ARG A 128 8.03 0.36 -5.39
CA ARG A 128 8.84 1.53 -5.76
C ARG A 128 9.12 2.41 -4.53
N GLY A 129 8.12 2.58 -3.67
CA GLY A 129 8.24 3.27 -2.39
C GLY A 129 9.28 2.62 -1.48
N VAL A 130 9.22 1.30 -1.24
CA VAL A 130 10.18 0.58 -0.38
C VAL A 130 11.61 0.69 -0.92
N ILE A 131 11.79 0.54 -2.23
CA ILE A 131 13.09 0.74 -2.88
C ILE A 131 13.59 2.17 -2.61
N GLY A 132 12.70 3.14 -2.73
CA GLY A 132 12.98 4.54 -2.41
C GLY A 132 13.38 4.79 -0.95
N ILE A 133 12.66 4.19 0.01
CA ILE A 133 13.00 4.24 1.44
C ILE A 133 14.39 3.66 1.69
N PHE A 134 14.72 2.53 1.04
CA PHE A 134 16.05 1.93 1.15
C PHE A 134 17.15 2.92 0.75
N PHE A 135 17.00 3.64 -0.36
CA PHE A 135 17.95 4.70 -0.74
C PHE A 135 17.96 5.88 0.23
N CYS A 136 16.81 6.23 0.83
CA CYS A 136 16.70 7.31 1.82
C CYS A 136 17.48 7.06 3.13
N TYR A 137 17.85 5.80 3.42
CA TYR A 137 18.76 5.47 4.53
C TYR A 137 20.20 5.89 4.26
N PHE A 138 20.63 5.87 3.00
CA PHE A 138 22.00 6.18 2.59
C PHE A 138 22.16 7.64 2.15
N MET A 139 21.14 8.22 1.52
CA MET A 139 21.15 9.60 1.06
C MET A 139 19.93 10.36 1.58
N PRO A 140 20.09 11.63 1.97
CA PRO A 140 18.99 12.42 2.49
C PRO A 140 18.05 12.94 1.37
N LEU A 141 17.40 12.02 0.65
CA LEU A 141 16.44 12.30 -0.43
C LEU A 141 15.03 12.56 0.10
N GLU A 142 14.18 13.16 -0.73
CA GLU A 142 12.74 13.21 -0.44
C GLU A 142 12.13 11.81 -0.48
N ILE A 143 11.14 11.57 0.37
CA ILE A 143 10.44 10.29 0.41
C ILE A 143 9.68 10.12 -0.91
N PRO A 144 9.96 9.09 -1.70
CA PRO A 144 9.40 9.00 -3.03
C PRO A 144 8.02 8.30 -3.00
N TYR A 145 7.17 8.66 -3.97
CA TYR A 145 5.90 8.01 -4.27
C TYR A 145 4.79 8.07 -3.21
N TRP A 146 4.98 8.77 -2.08
CA TRP A 146 3.97 8.83 -1.02
C TRP A 146 2.61 9.39 -1.50
N ARG A 147 2.62 10.40 -2.39
CA ARG A 147 1.39 10.97 -2.98
C ARG A 147 0.59 9.93 -3.77
N GLN A 148 1.29 9.19 -4.63
CA GLN A 148 0.69 8.14 -5.45
C GLN A 148 0.13 7.00 -4.58
N ILE A 149 0.79 6.68 -3.46
CA ILE A 149 0.29 5.68 -2.51
C ILE A 149 -1.00 6.19 -1.87
N THR A 150 -1.03 7.45 -1.40
CA THR A 150 -2.25 8.02 -0.81
C THR A 150 -3.40 8.10 -1.80
N GLU A 151 -3.16 8.58 -3.02
CA GLU A 151 -4.19 8.73 -4.07
C GLU A 151 -4.78 7.37 -4.46
N ARG A 152 -3.92 6.34 -4.60
CA ARG A 152 -4.38 5.00 -4.98
C ARG A 152 -5.13 4.31 -3.86
N TYR A 153 -4.68 4.50 -2.62
CA TYR A 153 -5.34 3.92 -1.46
C TYR A 153 -6.73 4.54 -1.25
N ASP A 154 -6.82 5.87 -1.36
CA ASP A 154 -8.09 6.62 -1.28
C ASP A 154 -9.04 6.24 -2.43
N GLY A 155 -8.52 6.12 -3.66
CA GLY A 155 -9.28 5.67 -4.82
C GLY A 155 -9.93 4.29 -4.65
N ILE A 156 -9.25 3.35 -3.99
CA ILE A 156 -9.82 2.04 -3.67
C ILE A 156 -10.98 2.19 -2.67
N GLY A 157 -10.83 3.05 -1.66
CA GLY A 157 -11.89 3.34 -0.70
C GLY A 157 -13.15 3.91 -1.35
N MET A 158 -12.99 4.84 -2.29
CA MET A 158 -14.12 5.39 -3.07
C MET A 158 -14.85 4.30 -3.87
N HIS A 159 -14.12 3.40 -4.54
CA HIS A 159 -14.73 2.30 -5.29
C HIS A 159 -15.47 1.32 -4.38
N LEU A 160 -14.87 0.93 -3.25
CA LEU A 160 -15.52 0.06 -2.27
C LEU A 160 -16.77 0.69 -1.68
N LYS A 161 -16.74 2.01 -1.42
CA LYS A 161 -17.90 2.73 -0.91
C LYS A 161 -19.04 2.71 -1.90
N ALA A 162 -18.76 3.03 -3.17
CA ALA A 162 -19.77 3.00 -4.23
C ALA A 162 -20.41 1.61 -4.38
N LEU A 163 -19.62 0.53 -4.30
CA LEU A 163 -20.17 -0.83 -4.30
C LEU A 163 -21.05 -1.09 -3.07
N SER A 164 -20.59 -0.69 -1.90
CA SER A 164 -21.30 -0.86 -0.63
C SER A 164 -22.63 -0.11 -0.66
N ASP A 165 -22.67 1.12 -1.15
CA ASP A 165 -23.90 1.90 -1.30
C ASP A 165 -24.95 1.17 -2.16
N MET A 166 -24.50 0.36 -3.14
CA MET A 166 -25.39 -0.41 -4.02
C MET A 166 -25.83 -1.76 -3.43
N HIS A 167 -24.94 -2.47 -2.73
CA HIS A 167 -25.15 -3.88 -2.35
C HIS A 167 -25.27 -4.14 -0.84
N ALA A 168 -24.72 -3.26 -0.01
CA ALA A 168 -24.66 -3.38 1.45
C ALA A 168 -24.50 -1.99 2.10
N PRO A 169 -25.56 -1.16 2.12
CA PRO A 169 -25.49 0.24 2.54
C PRO A 169 -25.11 0.41 4.03
N ASP A 170 -25.36 -0.62 4.84
CA ASP A 170 -24.92 -0.71 6.23
C ASP A 170 -23.38 -0.75 6.36
N LEU A 171 -22.68 -1.32 5.38
CA LEU A 171 -21.21 -1.39 5.35
C LEU A 171 -20.57 -0.13 4.74
N ALA A 172 -21.32 0.75 4.09
CA ALA A 172 -20.75 1.91 3.40
C ALA A 172 -20.11 2.92 4.38
N VAL A 173 -20.70 3.04 5.58
CA VAL A 173 -20.14 3.85 6.66
C VAL A 173 -18.83 3.25 7.18
N ALA A 174 -18.75 1.93 7.30
CA ALA A 174 -17.53 1.24 7.72
C ALA A 174 -16.40 1.39 6.69
N VAL A 175 -16.72 1.28 5.40
CA VAL A 175 -15.76 1.58 4.32
C VAL A 175 -15.29 3.02 4.42
N SER A 176 -16.20 3.99 4.55
CA SER A 176 -15.82 5.40 4.66
C SER A 176 -14.85 5.60 5.83
N ASN A 177 -15.19 5.13 7.03
CA ASN A 177 -14.35 5.30 8.22
C ASN A 177 -12.94 4.72 8.05
N HIS A 178 -12.81 3.59 7.35
CA HIS A 178 -11.51 2.95 7.13
C HIS A 178 -10.62 3.73 6.14
N PHE A 179 -11.22 4.35 5.12
CA PHE A 179 -10.47 5.01 4.03
C PHE A 179 -10.44 6.54 4.12
N SER A 180 -11.31 7.20 4.90
CA SER A 180 -11.46 8.65 4.95
C SER A 180 -10.68 9.34 6.08
N SER A 181 -9.50 8.84 6.46
CA SER A 181 -8.67 9.41 7.53
C SER A 181 -7.47 10.18 7.01
#